data_AF-A0A938SPF5-F1
#
_entry.id   AF-A0A938SPF5-F1
#
_cell.length_a   1.000
_cell.length_b   1.000
_cell.length_c   1.000
_cell.angle_alpha   90.00
_cell.angle_beta   90.00
_cell.angle_gamma   90.00
#
_symmetry.space_group_name_H-M   'P 1'
#
loop_
_entity.id
_entity.type
_entity.pdbx_description
1 polymer ?
#
loop_
_entity_poly.entity_id
_entity_poly.type
_entity_poly.pdbx_seq_one_letter_code
_entity_poly.pdbx_strand_id
1 'polypeptide(L)'
;MKKWMPFFWLLLSMAMLADRSATPACAAEAPEKAEVVAVACVASVDQLTENLAYFTRASGRYDVGGSIHVRTKAFLDNLDRTKPAGILVTIADDEPRGIGFLPVPDLAKLLTNVRETFDVTVDELENGLCKLEVGKGTYLKQQGPWLFFSENARHLSDLPADPTALLDGLDRRYSVSFRLYVRHVPSNLRQLAIDKMQSDIDAQFVLDATGDPAIDGEFLKALRAQLKQFVARVVNESEQITAGWAVDSQRQHTYVDLEFKAVDGSQLARELDWLAGTQSSLTGFLVPEAAATVQGSVGLAQDDAGLPQAFSTFLRKKCMKGIDEDPRSPQALKDIVNAALDVFDQTVREGRVEGGAAVVLAPGTSAFVGGIRVADGESLAAAFQQLIELAKNEPGVPEVRFHAENHRGIDLHTFSVPIPDSGNEVRKVLGDELAFVVGTGPKNLFLAFGGGSDGLLKRVIDKSVDTGEQPVPPAQFRVAMKPLFKFLASIDQDDRKLSLIAEAMESAQGNDGISLTVTAVDGGFRCRLLVEEGVLQALGSASRADKQR
;
A
#
# COMPACT_ATOMS: atom_id res chain seq x y z
N MET A 1 -10.19 -9.27 9.36
CA MET A 1 -10.28 -7.79 9.50
C MET A 1 -9.73 -7.22 10.82
N LYS A 2 -9.56 -7.99 11.91
CA LYS A 2 -8.92 -7.52 13.17
C LYS A 2 -7.40 -7.24 13.11
N LYS A 3 -6.70 -7.57 12.02
CA LYS A 3 -5.23 -7.43 11.90
C LYS A 3 -4.74 -6.22 11.07
N TRP A 4 -5.61 -5.53 10.34
CA TRP A 4 -5.24 -4.36 9.51
C TRP A 4 -5.67 -3.01 10.14
N MET A 5 -6.37 -3.07 11.28
CA MET A 5 -6.79 -1.92 12.06
C MET A 5 -5.70 -1.24 12.93
N PRO A 6 -4.53 -1.84 13.26
CA PRO A 6 -3.59 -1.18 14.16
C PRO A 6 -2.80 -0.04 13.50
N PHE A 7 -2.63 -0.01 12.17
CA PHE A 7 -1.87 1.07 11.50
C PHE A 7 -2.64 2.40 11.49
N PHE A 8 -3.96 2.34 11.33
CA PHE A 8 -4.86 3.51 11.40
C PHE A 8 -5.03 4.01 12.84
N TRP A 9 -4.97 3.11 13.83
CA TRP A 9 -4.95 3.46 15.26
C TRP A 9 -3.60 3.99 15.74
N LEU A 10 -2.48 3.63 15.11
CA LEU A 10 -1.15 4.15 15.47
C LEU A 10 -1.00 5.64 15.11
N LEU A 11 -1.57 6.07 13.98
CA LEU A 11 -1.60 7.47 13.56
C LEU A 11 -2.58 8.30 14.40
N LEU A 12 -3.70 7.70 14.82
CA LEU A 12 -4.67 8.33 15.72
C LEU A 12 -4.19 8.37 17.18
N SER A 13 -3.39 7.39 17.62
CA SER A 13 -2.85 7.33 18.99
C SER A 13 -1.67 8.27 19.21
N MET A 14 -0.91 8.63 18.16
CA MET A 14 0.08 9.71 18.25
C MET A 14 -0.54 11.09 18.54
N ALA A 15 -1.82 11.29 18.20
CA ALA A 15 -2.57 12.49 18.59
C ALA A 15 -3.19 12.42 20.00
N MET A 16 -3.15 11.25 20.67
CA MET A 16 -3.82 11.00 21.96
C MET A 16 -2.88 10.62 23.11
N LEU A 17 -1.57 10.72 22.94
CA LEU A 17 -0.59 10.48 24.01
C LEU A 17 0.17 11.76 24.38
N ALA A 18 -0.49 12.60 25.18
CA ALA A 18 0.18 13.57 26.04
C ALA A 18 -0.64 13.75 27.32
N ASP A 19 -0.61 12.76 28.21
CA ASP A 19 -1.02 12.94 29.61
C ASP A 19 0.25 13.24 30.42
N ARG A 20 0.49 14.52 30.70
CA ARG A 20 1.35 14.95 31.80
C ARG A 20 0.64 16.05 32.57
N SER A 21 0.18 15.71 33.75
CA SER A 21 -0.26 16.66 34.75
C SER A 21 0.90 17.57 35.16
N ALA A 22 0.81 18.86 34.88
CA ALA A 22 1.67 19.88 35.46
C ALA A 22 0.84 21.05 36.02
N THR A 23 1.17 21.42 37.26
CA THR A 23 0.63 22.49 38.09
C THR A 23 0.85 23.89 37.50
N PRO A 24 0.06 24.90 37.88
CA PRO A 24 0.07 26.20 37.22
C PRO A 24 1.26 27.04 37.70
N ALA A 25 2.09 27.51 36.77
CA ALA A 25 3.02 28.60 37.00
C ALA A 25 2.66 29.80 36.09
N CYS A 26 2.87 30.98 36.64
CA CYS A 26 2.33 32.27 36.22
C CYS A 26 3.05 32.87 35.00
N ALA A 27 2.30 33.67 34.23
CA ALA A 27 2.68 34.69 33.26
C ALA A 27 3.76 34.34 32.21
N ALA A 28 3.32 34.15 30.96
CA ALA A 28 4.18 34.14 29.77
C ALA A 28 3.58 35.05 28.68
N GLU A 29 4.48 35.67 27.92
CA GLU A 29 4.24 36.60 26.81
C GLU A 29 3.28 36.03 25.75
N ALA A 30 2.69 36.92 24.94
CA ALA A 30 1.74 36.54 23.90
C ALA A 30 2.34 35.47 22.97
N PRO A 31 1.68 34.32 22.78
CA PRO A 31 2.26 33.21 22.05
C PRO A 31 2.47 33.61 20.59
N GLU A 32 3.67 33.33 20.08
CA GLU A 32 3.98 33.30 18.66
C GLU A 32 2.91 32.45 17.94
N LYS A 33 2.41 32.92 16.80
CA LYS A 33 1.25 32.31 16.12
C LYS A 33 1.58 30.87 15.71
N ALA A 34 1.11 29.91 16.50
CA ALA A 34 1.42 28.50 16.32
C ALA A 34 0.90 27.99 14.98
N GLU A 35 1.80 27.46 14.15
CA GLU A 35 1.45 26.91 12.84
C GLU A 35 0.66 25.59 12.99
N VAL A 36 -0.23 25.32 12.03
CA VAL A 36 -1.02 24.08 11.98
C VAL A 36 -0.10 22.94 11.57
N VAL A 37 0.14 21.99 12.48
CA VAL A 37 0.97 20.82 12.23
C VAL A 37 0.19 19.66 11.63
N ALA A 38 -1.11 19.56 11.92
CA ALA A 38 -1.95 18.51 11.34
C ALA A 38 -3.40 18.96 11.18
N VAL A 39 -4.09 18.34 10.22
CA VAL A 39 -5.51 18.52 9.97
C VAL A 39 -6.16 17.16 9.78
N ALA A 40 -7.24 16.90 10.52
CA ALA A 40 -8.17 15.82 10.23
C ALA A 40 -9.47 16.42 9.74
N CYS A 41 -10.05 15.85 8.68
CA CYS A 41 -11.25 16.35 8.06
C CYS A 41 -12.21 15.21 7.76
N VAL A 42 -13.50 15.51 7.89
CA VAL A 42 -14.59 14.71 7.35
C VAL A 42 -15.37 15.57 6.36
N ALA A 43 -15.79 14.96 5.25
CA ALA A 43 -16.60 15.61 4.24
C ALA A 43 -17.93 16.11 4.81
N SER A 44 -18.68 16.84 3.99
CA SER A 44 -19.99 17.35 4.37
C SER A 44 -20.96 16.21 4.75
N VAL A 45 -21.93 16.52 5.59
CA VAL A 45 -22.92 15.53 6.06
C VAL A 45 -23.66 14.90 4.88
N ASP A 46 -23.98 15.68 3.84
CA ASP A 46 -24.63 15.17 2.64
C ASP A 46 -23.76 14.15 1.91
N GLN A 47 -22.50 14.49 1.64
CA GLN A 47 -21.55 13.59 0.99
C GLN A 47 -21.30 12.31 1.81
N LEU A 48 -21.13 12.43 3.13
CA LEU A 48 -20.96 11.28 4.01
C LEU A 48 -22.19 10.38 4.03
N THR A 49 -23.39 10.97 4.03
CA THR A 49 -24.66 10.21 4.01
C THR A 49 -24.79 9.45 2.70
N GLU A 50 -24.50 10.09 1.56
CA GLU A 50 -24.51 9.45 0.23
C GLU A 50 -23.49 8.32 0.15
N ASN A 51 -22.26 8.56 0.59
CA ASN A 51 -21.19 7.57 0.55
C ASN A 51 -21.46 6.39 1.48
N LEU A 52 -21.99 6.64 2.69
CA LEU A 52 -22.38 5.59 3.60
C LEU A 52 -23.57 4.78 3.05
N ALA A 53 -24.56 5.44 2.44
CA ALA A 53 -25.69 4.78 1.81
C ALA A 53 -25.21 3.87 0.66
N TYR A 54 -24.33 4.37 -0.19
CA TYR A 54 -23.70 3.56 -1.23
C TYR A 54 -22.95 2.36 -0.64
N PHE A 55 -22.05 2.59 0.33
CA PHE A 55 -21.20 1.54 0.89
C PHE A 55 -22.01 0.45 1.63
N THR A 56 -23.02 0.86 2.38
CA THR A 56 -23.91 -0.08 3.07
C THR A 56 -24.80 -0.86 2.11
N ARG A 57 -25.31 -0.21 1.05
CA ARG A 57 -26.01 -0.91 -0.05
C ARG A 57 -25.09 -1.90 -0.77
N ALA A 58 -23.90 -1.46 -1.16
CA ALA A 58 -22.89 -2.27 -1.83
C ALA A 58 -22.45 -3.46 -0.98
N SER A 59 -22.49 -3.38 0.35
CA SER A 59 -22.24 -4.54 1.22
C SER A 59 -23.52 -5.32 1.58
N GLY A 60 -24.67 -5.00 0.99
CA GLY A 60 -25.97 -5.59 1.33
C GLY A 60 -26.37 -5.41 2.80
N ARG A 61 -25.86 -4.37 3.46
CA ARG A 61 -26.04 -4.03 4.88
C ARG A 61 -26.91 -2.78 5.04
N TYR A 62 -28.04 -2.76 4.34
CA TYR A 62 -29.02 -1.66 4.38
C TYR A 62 -29.50 -1.35 5.81
N ASP A 63 -29.64 -2.39 6.62
CA ASP A 63 -30.01 -2.33 8.04
C ASP A 63 -29.03 -1.47 8.86
N VAL A 64 -27.74 -1.57 8.55
CA VAL A 64 -26.69 -0.81 9.23
C VAL A 64 -26.72 0.64 8.79
N GLY A 65 -26.90 0.91 7.48
CA GLY A 65 -27.05 2.27 6.97
C GLY A 65 -28.24 2.99 7.60
N GLY A 66 -29.41 2.33 7.64
CA GLY A 66 -30.60 2.86 8.30
C GLY A 66 -30.41 3.07 9.80
N SER A 67 -29.77 2.11 10.50
CA SER A 67 -29.50 2.21 11.94
C SER A 67 -28.54 3.36 12.28
N ILE A 68 -27.49 3.56 11.48
CA ILE A 68 -26.59 4.69 11.64
C ILE A 68 -27.36 5.98 11.42
N HIS A 69 -28.11 6.11 10.33
CA HIS A 69 -28.89 7.31 10.03
C HIS A 69 -29.86 7.69 11.15
N VAL A 70 -30.61 6.71 11.70
CA VAL A 70 -31.53 6.95 12.83
C VAL A 70 -30.78 7.41 14.07
N ARG A 71 -29.65 6.78 14.40
CA ARG A 71 -28.85 7.13 15.59
C ARG A 71 -28.16 8.48 15.45
N THR A 72 -27.73 8.84 14.25
CA THR A 72 -26.99 10.09 14.02
C THR A 72 -27.89 11.28 13.74
N LYS A 73 -29.16 11.08 13.35
CA LYS A 73 -30.10 12.16 12.99
C LYS A 73 -30.11 13.31 13.98
N ALA A 74 -30.32 13.02 15.27
CA ALA A 74 -30.37 14.05 16.32
C ALA A 74 -29.07 14.88 16.43
N PHE A 75 -27.94 14.28 16.09
CA PHE A 75 -26.62 14.94 16.09
C PHE A 75 -26.38 15.81 14.85
N LEU A 76 -27.08 15.52 13.74
CA LEU A 76 -26.88 16.15 12.45
C LEU A 76 -27.95 17.23 12.14
N ASP A 77 -29.08 17.24 12.84
CA ASP A 77 -30.25 18.10 12.61
C ASP A 77 -29.97 19.62 12.76
N ASN A 78 -28.81 19.99 13.29
CA ASN A 78 -28.39 21.38 13.47
C ASN A 78 -27.00 21.68 12.88
N LEU A 79 -26.53 20.85 11.94
CA LEU A 79 -25.32 21.12 11.17
C LEU A 79 -25.70 21.66 9.78
N ASP A 80 -24.95 22.62 9.27
CA ASP A 80 -24.98 22.95 7.84
C ASP A 80 -24.36 21.79 7.06
N ARG A 81 -25.24 21.00 6.44
CA ARG A 81 -24.95 19.70 5.84
C ARG A 81 -24.07 19.78 4.59
N THR A 82 -23.88 20.98 4.05
CA THR A 82 -23.09 21.25 2.83
C THR A 82 -21.62 21.55 3.13
N LYS A 83 -21.28 21.79 4.41
CA LYS A 83 -19.94 22.16 4.84
C LYS A 83 -19.23 21.00 5.55
N PRO A 84 -17.90 20.93 5.45
CA PRO A 84 -17.12 19.90 6.14
C PRO A 84 -16.96 20.21 7.63
N ALA A 85 -16.44 19.23 8.36
CA ALA A 85 -16.02 19.37 9.75
C ALA A 85 -14.59 18.85 9.91
N GLY A 86 -13.90 19.26 10.98
CA GLY A 86 -12.52 18.83 11.17
C GLY A 86 -11.91 19.19 12.51
N ILE A 87 -10.65 18.80 12.65
CA ILE A 87 -9.78 19.10 13.77
C ILE A 87 -8.48 19.64 13.22
N LEU A 88 -8.07 20.79 13.75
CA LEU A 88 -6.76 21.41 13.53
C LEU A 88 -5.89 21.08 14.73
N VAL A 89 -4.64 20.72 14.49
CA VAL A 89 -3.65 20.53 15.53
C VAL A 89 -2.54 21.52 15.30
N THR A 90 -2.23 22.34 16.30
CA THR A 90 -1.02 23.16 16.36
C THR A 90 -0.11 22.61 17.46
N ILE A 91 1.17 22.99 17.46
CA ILE A 91 2.06 22.71 18.59
C ILE A 91 2.59 24.04 19.09
N ALA A 92 2.50 24.26 20.39
CA ALA A 92 3.14 25.40 21.03
C ALA A 92 3.59 24.99 22.43
N ASP A 93 4.80 25.43 22.80
CA ASP A 93 5.50 25.01 24.01
C ASP A 93 5.69 23.47 24.07
N ASP A 94 5.97 22.84 22.92
CA ASP A 94 6.06 21.38 22.73
C ASP A 94 4.79 20.57 23.06
N GLU A 95 3.67 21.24 23.31
CA GLU A 95 2.38 20.60 23.60
C GLU A 95 1.43 20.69 22.40
N PRO A 96 0.79 19.57 21.99
CA PRO A 96 -0.20 19.58 20.94
C PRO A 96 -1.49 20.28 21.41
N ARG A 97 -2.02 21.16 20.58
CA ARG A 97 -3.24 21.92 20.81
C ARG A 97 -4.27 21.55 19.74
N GLY A 98 -5.30 20.81 20.15
CA GLY A 98 -6.41 20.44 19.27
C GLY A 98 -7.51 21.51 19.26
N ILE A 99 -7.94 21.94 18.08
CA ILE A 99 -9.09 22.81 17.86
C ILE A 99 -10.01 22.11 16.85
N GLY A 100 -11.14 21.63 17.33
CA GLY A 100 -12.19 21.11 16.46
C GLY A 100 -13.07 22.23 15.91
N PHE A 101 -13.67 22.01 14.74
CA PHE A 101 -14.68 22.90 14.18
C PHE A 101 -15.85 22.14 13.56
N LEU A 102 -17.06 22.67 13.74
CA LEU A 102 -18.31 22.15 13.20
C LEU A 102 -19.11 23.29 12.52
N PRO A 103 -19.79 23.02 11.40
CA PRO A 103 -20.62 24.01 10.74
C PRO A 103 -21.98 24.11 11.46
N VAL A 104 -22.06 24.90 12.52
CA VAL A 104 -23.25 25.04 13.37
C VAL A 104 -23.86 26.44 13.16
N PRO A 105 -24.98 26.56 12.43
CA PRO A 105 -25.63 27.85 12.20
C PRO A 105 -26.27 28.44 13.48
N ASP A 106 -26.71 27.59 14.42
CA ASP A 106 -27.41 28.01 15.64
C ASP A 106 -26.86 27.27 16.87
N LEU A 107 -25.94 27.91 17.62
CA LEU A 107 -25.37 27.29 18.82
C LEU A 107 -26.41 27.07 19.93
N ALA A 108 -27.36 27.98 20.11
CA ALA A 108 -28.36 27.87 21.17
C ALA A 108 -29.21 26.60 20.98
N LYS A 109 -29.65 26.34 19.75
CA LYS A 109 -30.38 25.11 19.41
C LYS A 109 -29.52 23.85 19.64
N LEU A 110 -28.22 23.89 19.32
CA LEU A 110 -27.32 22.77 19.59
C LEU A 110 -27.21 22.50 21.09
N LEU A 111 -26.97 23.54 21.90
CA LEU A 111 -26.80 23.41 23.35
C LEU A 111 -28.07 22.91 24.03
N THR A 112 -29.25 23.38 23.61
CA THR A 112 -30.53 22.85 24.08
C THR A 112 -30.65 21.36 23.80
N ASN A 113 -30.39 20.93 22.56
CA ASN A 113 -30.45 19.52 22.19
C ASN A 113 -29.45 18.67 22.99
N VAL A 114 -28.23 19.16 23.21
CA VAL A 114 -27.20 18.44 23.98
C VAL A 114 -27.60 18.31 25.45
N ARG A 115 -28.10 19.38 26.08
CA ARG A 115 -28.61 19.37 27.45
C ARG A 115 -29.74 18.34 27.61
N GLU A 116 -30.71 18.37 26.70
CA GLU A 116 -31.87 17.47 26.74
C GLU A 116 -31.52 16.00 26.45
N THR A 117 -30.58 15.76 25.54
CA THR A 117 -30.22 14.40 25.10
C THR A 117 -29.23 13.71 26.04
N PHE A 118 -28.28 14.46 26.61
CA PHE A 118 -27.16 13.89 27.37
C PHE A 118 -27.16 14.23 28.86
N ASP A 119 -28.10 15.05 29.34
CA ASP A 119 -28.14 15.54 30.73
C ASP A 119 -26.80 16.20 31.15
N VAL A 120 -26.23 16.99 30.23
CA VAL A 120 -24.92 17.64 30.40
C VAL A 120 -25.10 19.10 30.83
N THR A 121 -24.36 19.50 31.86
CA THR A 121 -24.27 20.90 32.27
C THR A 121 -23.46 21.71 31.27
N VAL A 122 -23.98 22.89 30.91
CA VAL A 122 -23.28 23.85 30.07
C VAL A 122 -23.19 25.17 30.81
N ASP A 123 -21.98 25.55 31.18
CA ASP A 123 -21.68 26.81 31.85
C ASP A 123 -21.38 27.87 30.80
N GLU A 124 -22.12 28.97 30.84
CA GLU A 124 -21.84 30.15 30.02
C GLU A 124 -20.74 30.98 30.70
N LEU A 125 -19.69 31.26 29.94
CA LEU A 125 -18.53 32.03 30.38
C LEU A 125 -18.49 33.39 29.65
N GLU A 126 -17.58 34.26 30.06
CA GLU A 126 -17.38 35.56 29.42
C GLU A 126 -16.95 35.43 27.94
N ASN A 127 -17.16 36.49 27.16
CA ASN A 127 -16.72 36.60 25.76
C ASN A 127 -17.31 35.55 24.80
N GLY A 128 -18.51 35.03 25.10
CA GLY A 128 -19.21 34.07 24.25
C GLY A 128 -18.60 32.66 24.28
N LEU A 129 -17.78 32.36 25.30
CA LEU A 129 -17.31 31.00 25.58
C LEU A 129 -18.39 30.23 26.35
N CYS A 130 -18.55 28.95 26.03
CA CYS A 130 -19.33 28.02 26.84
C CYS A 130 -18.44 26.85 27.24
N LYS A 131 -18.67 26.24 28.41
CA LYS A 131 -18.00 25.02 28.84
C LYS A 131 -19.02 23.91 29.00
N LEU A 132 -18.81 22.80 28.29
CA LEU A 132 -19.56 21.56 28.45
C LEU A 132 -18.84 20.71 29.49
N GLU A 133 -19.53 20.33 30.54
CA GLU A 133 -19.01 19.45 31.59
C GLU A 133 -19.11 17.97 31.16
N VAL A 134 -18.37 17.62 30.10
CA VAL A 134 -18.19 16.25 29.61
C VAL A 134 -16.73 15.84 29.82
N GLY A 135 -16.48 14.78 30.58
CA GLY A 135 -15.12 14.31 30.87
C GLY A 135 -14.29 15.35 31.64
N LYS A 136 -13.14 15.76 31.08
CA LYS A 136 -12.30 16.84 31.64
C LYS A 136 -12.86 18.26 31.37
N GLY A 137 -13.98 18.36 30.64
CA GLY A 137 -14.59 19.61 30.20
C GLY A 137 -14.13 20.01 28.80
N THR A 138 -15.05 20.55 27.99
CA THR A 138 -14.76 21.05 26.64
C THR A 138 -15.30 22.46 26.47
N TYR A 139 -14.45 23.37 26.03
CA TYR A 139 -14.81 24.75 25.75
C TYR A 139 -15.30 24.88 24.32
N LEU A 140 -16.32 25.71 24.12
CA LEU A 140 -16.94 26.02 22.84
C LEU A 140 -16.92 27.52 22.59
N LYS A 141 -16.73 27.92 21.34
CA LYS A 141 -16.85 29.31 20.90
C LYS A 141 -17.44 29.36 19.49
N GLN A 142 -18.54 30.10 19.32
CA GLN A 142 -19.12 30.36 18.01
C GLN A 142 -18.41 31.56 17.34
N GLN A 143 -18.03 31.40 16.08
CA GLN A 143 -17.48 32.46 15.25
C GLN A 143 -18.10 32.37 13.85
N GLY A 144 -19.03 33.29 13.57
CA GLY A 144 -19.85 33.23 12.35
C GLY A 144 -20.64 31.92 12.28
N PRO A 145 -20.58 31.18 11.15
CA PRO A 145 -21.32 29.92 10.98
C PRO A 145 -20.60 28.70 11.60
N TRP A 146 -19.49 28.91 12.29
CA TRP A 146 -18.64 27.85 12.81
C TRP A 146 -18.68 27.80 14.33
N LEU A 147 -18.79 26.59 14.87
CA LEU A 147 -18.55 26.29 16.26
C LEU A 147 -17.16 25.68 16.40
N PHE A 148 -16.29 26.33 17.15
CA PHE A 148 -14.98 25.81 17.51
C PHE A 148 -15.01 25.20 18.90
N PHE A 149 -14.23 24.14 19.11
CA PHE A 149 -14.14 23.46 20.40
C PHE A 149 -12.73 22.98 20.75
N SER A 150 -12.41 22.98 22.04
CA SER A 150 -11.10 22.58 22.58
C SER A 150 -11.22 22.19 24.05
N GLU A 151 -10.34 21.31 24.53
CA GLU A 151 -10.22 21.01 25.97
C GLU A 151 -9.63 22.18 26.79
N ASN A 152 -9.07 23.19 26.10
CA ASN A 152 -8.49 24.38 26.73
C ASN A 152 -9.04 25.66 26.09
N ALA A 153 -9.68 26.50 26.90
CA ALA A 153 -10.28 27.77 26.49
C ALA A 153 -9.29 28.70 25.79
N ARG A 154 -8.01 28.68 26.19
CA ARG A 154 -6.98 29.54 25.61
C ARG A 154 -6.76 29.27 24.13
N HIS A 155 -7.01 28.05 23.67
CA HIS A 155 -6.87 27.68 22.25
C HIS A 155 -7.96 28.32 21.37
N LEU A 156 -9.04 28.84 21.95
CA LEU A 156 -10.15 29.47 21.23
C LEU A 156 -9.99 31.00 21.11
N SER A 157 -8.80 31.53 21.39
CA SER A 157 -8.53 32.97 21.34
C SER A 157 -8.23 33.48 19.92
N ASP A 158 -7.45 32.74 19.12
CA ASP A 158 -7.07 33.08 17.73
C ASP A 158 -7.65 32.06 16.74
N LEU A 159 -8.91 32.25 16.36
CA LEU A 159 -9.65 31.33 15.50
C LEU A 159 -9.76 31.87 14.06
N PRO A 160 -9.60 31.03 13.03
CA PRO A 160 -9.78 31.45 11.65
C PRO A 160 -11.24 31.84 11.39
N ALA A 161 -11.47 32.85 10.54
CA ALA A 161 -12.81 33.22 10.10
C ALA A 161 -13.49 32.09 9.29
N ASP A 162 -12.70 31.38 8.48
CA ASP A 162 -13.11 30.21 7.72
C ASP A 162 -12.06 29.10 7.89
N PRO A 163 -12.38 28.02 8.64
CA PRO A 163 -11.47 26.90 8.84
C PRO A 163 -11.30 26.03 7.58
N THR A 164 -12.19 26.15 6.58
CA THR A 164 -12.13 25.29 5.39
C THR A 164 -10.95 25.59 4.48
N ALA A 165 -10.43 26.81 4.51
CA ALA A 165 -9.21 27.17 3.80
C ALA A 165 -8.00 26.32 4.26
N LEU A 166 -7.97 25.89 5.53
CA LEU A 166 -6.91 25.06 6.09
C LEU A 166 -7.00 23.58 5.69
N LEU A 167 -8.15 23.17 5.14
CA LEU A 167 -8.37 21.81 4.65
C LEU A 167 -7.75 21.58 3.27
N ASP A 168 -7.47 22.64 2.51
CA ASP A 168 -6.79 22.57 1.21
C ASP A 168 -7.39 21.50 0.26
N GLY A 169 -8.73 21.49 0.19
CA GLY A 169 -9.50 20.60 -0.67
C GLY A 169 -9.51 19.13 -0.27
N LEU A 170 -8.98 18.76 0.90
CA LEU A 170 -9.07 17.40 1.44
C LEU A 170 -10.53 16.96 1.61
N ASP A 171 -11.39 17.86 2.06
CA ASP A 171 -12.84 17.69 2.23
C ASP A 171 -13.57 17.33 0.93
N ARG A 172 -13.07 17.83 -0.21
CA ARG A 172 -13.63 17.57 -1.54
C ARG A 172 -13.11 16.28 -2.14
N ARG A 173 -11.83 15.94 -1.87
CA ARG A 173 -11.17 14.74 -2.40
C ARG A 173 -11.53 13.46 -1.65
N TYR A 174 -11.81 13.57 -0.35
CA TYR A 174 -11.96 12.43 0.55
C TYR A 174 -13.20 12.57 1.43
N SER A 175 -13.79 11.43 1.78
CA SER A 175 -14.84 11.38 2.81
C SER A 175 -14.26 11.57 4.21
N VAL A 176 -13.09 10.99 4.45
CA VAL A 176 -12.32 11.15 5.69
C VAL A 176 -10.85 11.28 5.30
N SER A 177 -10.15 12.25 5.88
CA SER A 177 -8.74 12.47 5.57
C SER A 177 -7.98 13.01 6.75
N PHE A 178 -6.67 12.77 6.73
CA PHE A 178 -5.70 13.30 7.65
C PHE A 178 -4.50 13.82 6.86
N ARG A 179 -3.97 14.97 7.24
CA ARG A 179 -2.72 15.51 6.72
C ARG A 179 -1.83 15.99 7.85
N LEU A 180 -0.56 15.61 7.79
CA LEU A 180 0.51 16.08 8.66
C LEU A 180 1.45 16.99 7.85
N TYR A 181 1.66 18.21 8.33
CA TYR A 181 2.65 19.17 7.83
C TYR A 181 3.95 18.98 8.63
N VAL A 182 4.80 18.08 8.15
CA VAL A 182 5.96 17.59 8.91
C VAL A 182 6.95 18.72 9.24
N ARG A 183 7.03 19.74 8.37
CA ARG A 183 7.89 20.91 8.56
C ARG A 183 7.46 21.81 9.72
N HIS A 184 6.17 21.84 10.03
CA HIS A 184 5.63 22.63 11.14
C HIS A 184 5.82 21.92 12.50
N VAL A 185 6.15 20.63 12.52
CA VAL A 185 6.46 19.90 13.76
C VAL A 185 7.82 20.36 14.32
N PRO A 186 7.94 20.70 15.60
CA PRO A 186 9.23 21.04 16.21
C PRO A 186 10.32 19.98 16.00
N SER A 187 11.57 20.42 15.81
CA SER A 187 12.69 19.53 15.44
C SER A 187 13.03 18.49 16.50
N ASN A 188 12.89 18.84 17.79
CA ASN A 188 13.02 17.93 18.93
C ASN A 188 12.00 16.78 18.86
N LEU A 189 10.74 17.07 18.54
CA LEU A 189 9.70 16.05 18.40
C LEU A 189 9.93 15.17 17.17
N ARG A 190 10.38 15.75 16.04
CA ARG A 190 10.83 14.97 14.88
C ARG A 190 11.98 14.04 15.25
N GLN A 191 12.97 14.52 15.99
CA GLN A 191 14.10 13.71 16.42
C GLN A 191 13.65 12.56 17.33
N LEU A 192 12.76 12.82 18.28
CA LEU A 192 12.17 11.78 19.14
C LEU A 192 11.46 10.69 18.33
N ALA A 193 10.70 11.09 17.29
CA ALA A 193 10.05 10.15 16.39
C ALA A 193 11.05 9.30 15.60
N ILE A 194 12.12 9.92 15.08
CA ILE A 194 13.22 9.21 14.39
C ILE A 194 13.85 8.19 15.33
N ASP A 195 14.25 8.60 16.54
CA ASP A 195 14.91 7.74 17.50
C ASP A 195 14.03 6.53 17.86
N LYS A 196 12.74 6.76 18.09
CA LYS A 196 11.77 5.69 18.34
C LYS A 196 11.67 4.73 17.16
N MET A 197 11.48 5.23 15.95
CA MET A 197 11.34 4.37 14.76
C MET A 197 12.62 3.59 14.47
N GLN A 198 13.79 4.19 14.67
CA GLN A 198 15.07 3.50 14.54
C GLN A 198 15.24 2.41 15.61
N SER A 199 14.78 2.65 16.83
CA SER A 199 14.76 1.62 17.89
C SER A 199 13.78 0.49 17.57
N ASP A 200 12.63 0.79 16.95
CA ASP A 200 11.67 -0.23 16.54
C ASP A 200 12.23 -1.09 15.39
N ILE A 201 12.96 -0.49 14.43
CA ILE A 201 13.75 -1.20 13.41
C ILE A 201 14.78 -2.13 14.07
N ASP A 202 15.48 -1.63 15.09
CA ASP A 202 16.47 -2.43 15.83
C ASP A 202 15.85 -3.66 16.48
N ALA A 203 14.69 -3.49 17.12
CA ALA A 203 13.96 -4.58 17.75
C ALA A 203 13.50 -5.62 16.72
N GLN A 204 12.99 -5.19 15.57
CA GLN A 204 12.51 -6.11 14.53
C GLN A 204 13.63 -6.99 13.95
N PHE A 205 14.81 -6.42 13.68
CA PHE A 205 15.96 -7.18 13.18
C PHE A 205 16.55 -8.16 14.20
N VAL A 206 16.31 -7.95 15.51
CA VAL A 206 16.67 -8.93 16.54
C VAL A 206 15.72 -10.12 16.52
N LEU A 207 14.43 -9.89 16.24
CA LEU A 207 13.41 -10.93 16.17
C LEU A 207 13.53 -11.78 14.90
N ASP A 208 13.93 -11.16 13.79
CA ASP A 208 14.08 -11.83 12.48
C ASP A 208 15.48 -12.41 12.24
N ALA A 209 16.36 -12.40 13.26
CA ALA A 209 17.67 -13.04 13.18
C ALA A 209 17.48 -14.55 12.96
N THR A 210 17.84 -15.01 11.77
CA THR A 210 17.56 -16.37 11.30
C THR A 210 18.53 -17.42 11.87
N GLY A 211 19.63 -16.97 12.49
CA GLY A 211 20.75 -17.80 12.91
C GLY A 211 21.67 -18.21 11.76
N ASP A 212 21.39 -17.78 10.51
CA ASP A 212 22.24 -18.03 9.33
C ASP A 212 23.26 -16.89 9.18
N PRO A 213 24.57 -17.12 9.39
CA PRO A 213 25.61 -16.09 9.26
C PRO A 213 25.70 -15.43 7.88
N ALA A 214 25.16 -16.08 6.84
CA ALA A 214 25.10 -15.50 5.50
C ALA A 214 23.97 -14.47 5.37
N ILE A 215 22.83 -14.67 6.06
CA ILE A 215 21.70 -13.72 6.10
C ILE A 215 21.96 -12.68 7.21
N ASP A 216 22.32 -13.11 8.42
CA ASP A 216 22.64 -12.28 9.61
C ASP A 216 23.95 -11.47 9.48
N GLY A 217 24.57 -11.46 8.29
CA GLY A 217 25.85 -10.83 7.97
C GLY A 217 25.78 -9.34 7.59
N GLU A 218 26.75 -8.89 6.78
CA GLU A 218 26.91 -7.49 6.35
C GLU A 218 25.71 -6.93 5.58
N PHE A 219 24.99 -7.77 4.81
CA PHE A 219 23.80 -7.35 4.07
C PHE A 219 22.66 -6.90 5.00
N LEU A 220 22.31 -7.68 6.03
CA LEU A 220 21.28 -7.24 6.99
C LEU A 220 21.74 -6.01 7.79
N LYS A 221 23.04 -5.87 8.08
CA LYS A 221 23.58 -4.63 8.68
C LYS A 221 23.41 -3.43 7.75
N ALA A 222 23.72 -3.58 6.46
CA ALA A 222 23.55 -2.55 5.45
C ALA A 222 22.07 -2.18 5.25
N LEU A 223 21.20 -3.18 5.13
CA LEU A 223 19.75 -3.00 5.04
C LEU A 223 19.20 -2.26 6.25
N ARG A 224 19.58 -2.68 7.48
CA ARG A 224 19.18 -2.00 8.72
C ARG A 224 19.65 -0.56 8.77
N ALA A 225 20.91 -0.29 8.43
CA ALA A 225 21.46 1.06 8.39
C ALA A 225 20.71 1.93 7.37
N GLN A 226 20.42 1.38 6.19
CA GLN A 226 19.71 2.08 5.13
C GLN A 226 18.25 2.35 5.48
N LEU A 227 17.53 1.40 6.11
CA LEU A 227 16.18 1.63 6.59
C LEU A 227 16.13 2.75 7.64
N LYS A 228 17.10 2.78 8.58
CA LYS A 228 17.21 3.87 9.56
C LYS A 228 17.47 5.23 8.93
N GLN A 229 18.37 5.27 7.95
CA GLN A 229 18.67 6.49 7.19
C GLN A 229 17.45 6.95 6.39
N PHE A 230 16.74 6.01 5.77
CA PHE A 230 15.50 6.30 5.04
C PHE A 230 14.44 6.87 5.96
N VAL A 231 14.20 6.30 7.14
CA VAL A 231 13.26 6.85 8.12
C VAL A 231 13.66 8.26 8.56
N ALA A 232 14.94 8.48 8.89
CA ALA A 232 15.42 9.80 9.28
C ALA A 232 15.23 10.83 8.14
N ARG A 233 15.51 10.42 6.90
CA ARG A 233 15.31 11.25 5.72
C ARG A 233 13.84 11.57 5.49
N VAL A 234 12.97 10.57 5.52
CA VAL A 234 11.52 10.75 5.41
C VAL A 234 11.05 11.76 6.44
N VAL A 235 11.34 11.57 7.73
CA VAL A 235 10.86 12.51 8.76
C VAL A 235 11.44 13.92 8.60
N ASN A 236 12.70 14.07 8.20
CA ASN A 236 13.32 15.39 8.08
C ASN A 236 13.01 16.11 6.77
N GLU A 237 12.81 15.38 5.68
CA GLU A 237 12.69 15.91 4.31
C GLU A 237 11.27 15.74 3.74
N SER A 238 10.30 15.30 4.55
CA SER A 238 8.88 15.41 4.21
C SER A 238 8.42 16.85 4.32
N GLU A 239 7.65 17.30 3.33
CA GLU A 239 6.78 18.46 3.47
C GLU A 239 5.46 18.03 4.11
N GLN A 240 4.80 17.03 3.51
CA GLN A 240 3.46 16.61 3.87
C GLN A 240 3.27 15.10 3.76
N ILE A 241 2.47 14.55 4.67
CA ILE A 241 1.97 13.18 4.61
C ILE A 241 0.45 13.25 4.69
N THR A 242 -0.25 12.71 3.69
CA THR A 242 -1.72 12.69 3.64
C THR A 242 -2.22 11.25 3.58
N ALA A 243 -3.24 10.94 4.39
CA ALA A 243 -4.02 9.72 4.29
C ALA A 243 -5.48 10.09 4.02
N GLY A 244 -6.13 9.43 3.06
CA GLY A 244 -7.50 9.76 2.69
C GLY A 244 -8.30 8.54 2.28
N TRP A 245 -9.55 8.47 2.72
CA TRP A 245 -10.52 7.47 2.30
C TRP A 245 -11.63 8.13 1.48
N ALA A 246 -11.96 7.53 0.35
CA ALA A 246 -13.03 8.01 -0.52
C ALA A 246 -13.88 6.87 -1.08
N VAL A 247 -15.09 7.24 -1.47
CA VAL A 247 -16.06 6.40 -2.17
C VAL A 247 -16.37 7.09 -3.50
N ASP A 248 -16.31 6.34 -4.58
CA ASP A 248 -16.71 6.78 -5.92
C ASP A 248 -17.82 5.85 -6.40
N SER A 249 -19.05 6.29 -6.14
CA SER A 249 -20.25 5.54 -6.47
C SER A 249 -20.50 5.45 -7.98
N GLN A 250 -19.97 6.38 -8.76
CA GLN A 250 -20.09 6.38 -10.23
C GLN A 250 -19.21 5.31 -10.85
N ARG A 251 -17.99 5.14 -10.34
CA ARG A 251 -17.04 4.09 -10.79
C ARG A 251 -17.14 2.79 -10.01
N GLN A 252 -18.08 2.71 -9.08
CA GLN A 252 -18.37 1.52 -8.28
C GLN A 252 -17.16 1.01 -7.48
N HIS A 253 -16.41 1.91 -6.84
CA HIS A 253 -15.28 1.52 -6.00
C HIS A 253 -15.12 2.40 -4.76
N THR A 254 -14.28 1.95 -3.85
CA THR A 254 -13.75 2.75 -2.74
C THR A 254 -12.24 2.65 -2.73
N TYR A 255 -11.55 3.68 -2.24
CA TYR A 255 -10.10 3.64 -2.15
C TYR A 255 -9.57 4.35 -0.90
N VAL A 256 -8.37 3.94 -0.50
CA VAL A 256 -7.53 4.62 0.47
C VAL A 256 -6.26 5.08 -0.23
N ASP A 257 -5.97 6.36 -0.10
CA ASP A 257 -4.74 6.98 -0.58
C ASP A 257 -3.79 7.25 0.58
N LEU A 258 -2.52 6.94 0.38
CA LEU A 258 -1.40 7.48 1.14
C LEU A 258 -0.57 8.32 0.18
N GLU A 259 -0.53 9.63 0.41
CA GLU A 259 0.27 10.58 -0.36
C GLU A 259 1.44 11.07 0.47
N PHE A 260 2.58 11.18 -0.19
CA PHE A 260 3.80 11.69 0.37
C PHE A 260 4.32 12.82 -0.52
N LYS A 261 4.70 13.94 0.08
CA LYS A 261 5.35 15.06 -0.60
C LYS A 261 6.66 15.40 0.10
N ALA A 262 7.75 15.39 -0.66
CA ALA A 262 9.06 15.79 -0.17
C ALA A 262 9.23 17.31 -0.22
N VAL A 263 10.15 17.83 0.59
CA VAL A 263 10.62 19.22 0.47
C VAL A 263 11.37 19.37 -0.85
N ASP A 264 11.05 20.42 -1.61
CA ASP A 264 11.71 20.73 -2.88
C ASP A 264 13.25 20.81 -2.74
N GLY A 265 13.96 20.18 -3.67
CA GLY A 265 15.44 20.16 -3.69
C GLY A 265 16.11 19.28 -2.63
N SER A 266 15.33 18.61 -1.76
CA SER A 266 15.85 17.65 -0.79
C SER A 266 16.44 16.39 -1.44
N GLN A 267 17.17 15.57 -0.67
CA GLN A 267 17.61 14.28 -1.18
C GLN A 267 16.41 13.38 -1.47
N LEU A 268 15.40 13.42 -0.62
CA LEU A 268 14.18 12.64 -0.78
C LEU A 268 13.43 13.00 -2.05
N ALA A 269 13.31 14.29 -2.39
CA ALA A 269 12.67 14.72 -3.64
C ALA A 269 13.37 14.09 -4.86
N ARG A 270 14.71 14.11 -4.90
CA ARG A 270 15.50 13.49 -5.96
C ARG A 270 15.32 11.97 -6.06
N GLU A 271 15.15 11.30 -4.92
CA GLU A 271 14.89 9.86 -4.89
C GLU A 271 13.48 9.51 -5.36
N LEU A 272 12.50 10.38 -5.09
CA LEU A 272 11.13 10.22 -5.58
C LEU A 272 10.98 10.52 -7.08
N ASP A 273 11.86 11.35 -7.66
CA ASP A 273 11.91 11.56 -9.11
C ASP A 273 12.19 10.26 -9.88
N TRP A 274 12.82 9.26 -9.26
CA TRP A 274 13.00 7.92 -9.87
C TRP A 274 11.69 7.13 -10.04
N LEU A 275 10.63 7.57 -9.38
CA LEU A 275 9.27 7.05 -9.55
C LEU A 275 8.49 7.85 -10.60
N ALA A 276 9.00 8.99 -11.05
CA ALA A 276 8.32 9.83 -12.03
C ALA A 276 8.71 9.41 -13.47
N GLY A 277 7.75 9.56 -14.40
CA GLY A 277 8.02 9.41 -15.84
C GLY A 277 8.54 8.04 -16.26
N THR A 278 8.29 6.99 -15.48
CA THR A 278 8.82 5.66 -15.78
C THR A 278 8.12 5.07 -17.00
N GLN A 279 8.92 4.41 -17.83
CA GLN A 279 8.47 3.79 -19.07
C GLN A 279 8.72 2.29 -19.02
N SER A 280 7.89 1.52 -19.72
CA SER A 280 8.13 0.10 -19.88
C SER A 280 7.74 -0.40 -21.25
N SER A 281 8.56 -1.31 -21.77
CA SER A 281 8.24 -2.13 -22.95
C SER A 281 7.52 -3.43 -22.58
N LEU A 282 7.34 -3.73 -21.29
CA LEU A 282 6.73 -4.96 -20.78
C LEU A 282 5.28 -4.69 -20.31
N THR A 283 4.45 -4.13 -21.19
CA THR A 283 3.08 -3.71 -20.87
C THR A 283 2.04 -4.82 -21.05
N GLY A 284 2.40 -5.93 -21.70
CA GLY A 284 1.50 -7.06 -21.95
C GLY A 284 1.07 -7.85 -20.71
N PHE A 285 1.69 -7.61 -19.55
CA PHE A 285 1.38 -8.30 -18.29
C PHE A 285 0.07 -7.86 -17.62
N LEU A 286 -0.56 -6.78 -18.10
CA LEU A 286 -1.91 -6.41 -17.68
C LEU A 286 -2.95 -7.27 -18.42
N VAL A 287 -2.97 -8.55 -18.10
CA VAL A 287 -3.87 -9.55 -18.69
C VAL A 287 -5.28 -9.38 -18.09
N PRO A 288 -6.31 -8.98 -18.87
CA PRO A 288 -7.62 -8.67 -18.34
C PRO A 288 -8.30 -9.83 -17.60
N GLU A 289 -8.08 -11.07 -18.06
CA GLU A 289 -8.65 -12.29 -17.48
C GLU A 289 -7.81 -12.91 -16.34
N ALA A 290 -6.66 -12.32 -16.00
CA ALA A 290 -5.80 -12.86 -14.96
C ALA A 290 -6.39 -12.66 -13.55
N ALA A 291 -6.21 -13.67 -12.71
CA ALA A 291 -6.55 -13.60 -11.30
C ALA A 291 -5.61 -12.68 -10.53
N ALA A 292 -4.36 -12.56 -10.96
CA ALA A 292 -3.42 -11.58 -10.43
C ALA A 292 -2.52 -11.04 -11.52
N THR A 293 -2.23 -9.74 -11.49
CA THR A 293 -1.26 -9.07 -12.35
C THR A 293 -0.39 -8.15 -11.53
N VAL A 294 0.89 -8.11 -11.84
CA VAL A 294 1.84 -7.08 -11.38
C VAL A 294 2.56 -6.52 -12.59
N GLN A 295 2.76 -5.21 -12.61
CA GLN A 295 3.56 -4.53 -13.62
C GLN A 295 4.17 -3.28 -12.98
N GLY A 296 5.40 -2.98 -13.34
CA GLY A 296 6.06 -1.79 -12.84
C GLY A 296 7.35 -1.47 -13.58
N SER A 297 7.76 -0.23 -13.42
CA SER A 297 9.04 0.30 -13.88
C SER A 297 9.49 1.36 -12.91
N VAL A 298 10.69 1.22 -12.36
CA VAL A 298 11.28 2.17 -11.42
C VAL A 298 12.72 2.48 -11.82
N GLY A 299 13.11 3.74 -11.63
CA GLY A 299 14.51 4.10 -11.62
C GLY A 299 15.20 3.55 -10.38
N LEU A 300 16.48 3.23 -10.51
CA LEU A 300 17.37 2.87 -9.40
C LEU A 300 18.48 3.90 -9.27
N ALA A 301 18.89 4.13 -8.02
CA ALA A 301 20.15 4.79 -7.72
C ALA A 301 21.30 4.04 -8.41
N GLN A 302 22.18 4.77 -9.09
CA GLN A 302 23.40 4.21 -9.67
C GLN A 302 24.60 4.36 -8.72
N ASP A 303 24.40 4.22 -7.41
CA ASP A 303 25.49 4.30 -6.45
C ASP A 303 26.19 2.95 -6.29
N ASP A 304 27.52 2.93 -6.47
CA ASP A 304 28.33 1.71 -6.34
C ASP A 304 28.36 1.12 -4.90
N ALA A 305 27.71 1.78 -3.93
CA ALA A 305 27.66 1.39 -2.53
C ALA A 305 26.23 1.26 -1.95
N GLY A 306 25.18 1.38 -2.76
CA GLY A 306 23.79 1.35 -2.28
C GLY A 306 23.20 -0.06 -2.11
N LEU A 307 21.95 -0.12 -1.66
CA LEU A 307 21.20 -1.37 -1.45
C LEU A 307 21.23 -2.31 -2.66
N PRO A 308 21.03 -1.85 -3.91
CA PRO A 308 21.03 -2.73 -5.07
C PRO A 308 22.38 -3.44 -5.24
N GLN A 309 23.49 -2.72 -5.03
CA GLN A 309 24.83 -3.29 -5.14
C GLN A 309 25.17 -4.20 -3.94
N ALA A 310 24.73 -3.84 -2.73
CA ALA A 310 24.85 -4.69 -1.56
C ALA A 310 24.07 -6.01 -1.74
N PHE A 311 22.88 -5.95 -2.35
CA PHE A 311 22.08 -7.12 -2.68
C PHE A 311 22.73 -8.00 -3.76
N SER A 312 23.26 -7.40 -4.83
CA SER A 312 24.07 -8.09 -5.84
C SER A 312 25.24 -8.85 -5.20
N THR A 313 26.02 -8.16 -4.35
CA THR A 313 27.17 -8.75 -3.65
C THR A 313 26.75 -9.91 -2.75
N PHE A 314 25.64 -9.74 -2.02
CA PHE A 314 25.05 -10.78 -1.19
C PHE A 314 24.63 -12.00 -2.00
N LEU A 315 23.90 -11.81 -3.10
CA LEU A 315 23.46 -12.89 -3.99
C LEU A 315 24.65 -13.67 -4.53
N ARG A 316 25.68 -12.96 -5.03
CA ARG A 316 26.90 -13.60 -5.54
C ARG A 316 27.57 -14.44 -4.46
N LYS A 317 27.75 -13.90 -3.25
CA LYS A 317 28.35 -14.62 -2.12
C LYS A 317 27.54 -15.86 -1.74
N LYS A 318 26.20 -15.75 -1.67
CA LYS A 318 25.29 -16.87 -1.39
C LYS A 318 25.40 -17.97 -2.45
N CYS A 319 25.33 -17.60 -3.73
CA CYS A 319 25.46 -18.54 -4.84
C CYS A 319 26.82 -19.25 -4.85
N MET A 320 27.92 -18.50 -4.75
CA MET A 320 29.27 -19.08 -4.74
C MET A 320 29.50 -19.99 -3.55
N LYS A 321 29.05 -19.59 -2.35
CA LYS A 321 29.13 -20.43 -1.15
C LYS A 321 28.39 -21.76 -1.34
N GLY A 322 27.17 -21.74 -1.89
CA GLY A 322 26.41 -22.95 -2.14
C GLY A 322 27.10 -23.90 -3.13
N ILE A 323 27.79 -23.35 -4.13
CA ILE A 323 28.59 -24.14 -5.09
C ILE A 323 29.84 -24.70 -4.40
N ASP A 324 30.54 -23.88 -3.60
CA ASP A 324 31.76 -24.27 -2.86
C ASP A 324 31.51 -25.35 -1.79
N GLU A 325 30.28 -25.43 -1.26
CA GLU A 325 29.90 -26.44 -0.26
C GLU A 325 29.72 -27.85 -0.84
N ASP A 326 29.45 -28.00 -2.15
CA ASP A 326 29.50 -29.30 -2.81
C ASP A 326 30.91 -29.53 -3.40
N PRO A 327 31.73 -30.43 -2.82
CA PRO A 327 33.09 -30.69 -3.31
C PRO A 327 33.13 -31.31 -4.71
N ARG A 328 31.98 -31.75 -5.25
CA ARG A 328 31.85 -32.27 -6.61
C ARG A 328 31.53 -31.18 -7.64
N SER A 329 31.24 -29.96 -7.19
CA SER A 329 30.94 -28.85 -8.08
C SER A 329 32.10 -28.57 -9.04
N PRO A 330 31.91 -28.69 -10.36
CA PRO A 330 32.95 -28.38 -11.33
C PRO A 330 33.19 -26.87 -11.41
N GLN A 331 34.41 -26.46 -11.74
CA GLN A 331 34.74 -25.04 -11.94
C GLN A 331 33.84 -24.38 -12.99
N ALA A 332 33.45 -25.12 -14.05
CA ALA A 332 32.53 -24.65 -15.08
C ALA A 332 31.19 -24.14 -14.51
N LEU A 333 30.67 -24.76 -13.42
CA LEU A 333 29.44 -24.30 -12.78
C LEU A 333 29.61 -22.90 -12.18
N LYS A 334 30.76 -22.63 -11.54
CA LYS A 334 31.08 -21.30 -10.99
C LYS A 334 31.16 -20.26 -12.09
N ASP A 335 31.78 -20.60 -13.22
CA ASP A 335 31.95 -19.69 -14.34
C ASP A 335 30.59 -19.31 -14.96
N ILE A 336 29.71 -20.31 -15.16
CA ILE A 336 28.33 -20.10 -15.66
C ILE A 336 27.52 -19.21 -14.71
N VAL A 337 27.55 -19.50 -13.41
CA VAL A 337 26.79 -18.72 -12.42
C VAL A 337 27.35 -17.30 -12.28
N ASN A 338 28.67 -17.12 -12.36
CA ASN A 338 29.27 -15.78 -12.38
C ASN A 338 28.83 -14.98 -13.61
N ALA A 339 28.80 -15.59 -14.80
CA ALA A 339 28.32 -14.92 -16.01
C ALA A 339 26.85 -14.44 -15.87
N ALA A 340 25.98 -15.28 -15.30
CA ALA A 340 24.58 -14.89 -15.04
C ALA A 340 24.47 -13.73 -14.03
N LEU A 341 25.29 -13.75 -12.97
CA LEU A 341 25.35 -12.67 -11.98
C LEU A 341 25.94 -11.38 -12.56
N ASP A 342 26.86 -11.47 -13.52
CA ASP A 342 27.42 -10.29 -14.21
C ASP A 342 26.34 -9.57 -15.02
N VAL A 343 25.44 -10.31 -15.68
CA VAL A 343 24.26 -9.71 -16.35
C VAL A 343 23.32 -9.06 -15.35
N PHE A 344 23.09 -9.68 -14.19
CA PHE A 344 22.29 -9.08 -13.13
C PHE A 344 22.91 -7.75 -12.66
N ASP A 345 24.22 -7.74 -12.39
CA ASP A 345 24.95 -6.53 -11.99
C ASP A 345 24.89 -5.45 -13.06
N GLN A 346 25.03 -5.81 -14.34
CA GLN A 346 24.89 -4.88 -15.44
C GLN A 346 23.46 -4.31 -15.52
N THR A 347 22.45 -5.13 -15.27
CA THR A 347 21.04 -4.70 -15.23
C THR A 347 20.80 -3.68 -14.12
N VAL A 348 21.37 -3.91 -12.93
CA VAL A 348 21.32 -2.94 -11.83
C VAL A 348 22.01 -1.62 -12.22
N ARG A 349 23.19 -1.69 -12.87
CA ARG A 349 23.93 -0.50 -13.33
C ARG A 349 23.23 0.29 -14.44
N GLU A 350 22.36 -0.34 -15.23
CA GLU A 350 21.50 0.40 -16.18
C GLU A 350 20.55 1.38 -15.46
N GLY A 351 20.36 1.24 -14.14
CA GLY A 351 19.61 2.19 -13.31
C GLY A 351 18.10 2.14 -13.52
N ARG A 352 17.57 1.05 -14.11
CA ARG A 352 16.14 0.84 -14.33
C ARG A 352 15.77 -0.62 -14.10
N VAL A 353 14.74 -0.84 -13.29
CA VAL A 353 14.09 -2.15 -13.16
C VAL A 353 12.71 -2.03 -13.75
N GLU A 354 12.42 -2.86 -14.74
CA GLU A 354 11.07 -3.02 -15.28
C GLU A 354 10.73 -4.50 -15.37
N GLY A 355 9.46 -4.81 -15.14
CA GLY A 355 8.97 -6.16 -15.19
C GLY A 355 7.46 -6.26 -15.00
N GLY A 356 6.97 -7.47 -15.20
CA GLY A 356 5.59 -7.81 -14.91
C GLY A 356 5.41 -9.30 -14.77
N ALA A 357 4.28 -9.67 -14.18
CA ALA A 357 3.83 -11.05 -14.13
C ALA A 357 2.30 -11.10 -14.11
N ALA A 358 1.76 -12.22 -14.58
CA ALA A 358 0.34 -12.51 -14.52
C ALA A 358 0.11 -13.97 -14.13
N VAL A 359 -0.97 -14.19 -13.39
CA VAL A 359 -1.46 -15.52 -13.02
C VAL A 359 -2.88 -15.66 -13.52
N VAL A 360 -3.11 -16.62 -14.41
CA VAL A 360 -4.45 -17.00 -14.86
C VAL A 360 -4.86 -18.26 -14.10
N LEU A 361 -6.03 -18.21 -13.46
CA LEU A 361 -6.58 -19.30 -12.68
C LEU A 361 -7.89 -19.79 -13.29
N ALA A 362 -8.01 -21.10 -13.45
CA ALA A 362 -9.25 -21.78 -13.82
C ALA A 362 -9.44 -23.01 -12.92
N PRO A 363 -10.66 -23.55 -12.77
CA PRO A 363 -10.88 -24.72 -11.92
C PRO A 363 -9.92 -25.87 -12.27
N GLY A 364 -9.11 -26.31 -11.30
CA GLY A 364 -8.13 -27.38 -11.47
C GLY A 364 -6.92 -27.08 -12.37
N THR A 365 -6.71 -25.83 -12.82
CA THR A 365 -5.53 -25.47 -13.61
C THR A 365 -5.08 -24.02 -13.40
N SER A 366 -3.78 -23.77 -13.50
CA SER A 366 -3.22 -22.43 -13.43
C SER A 366 -2.14 -22.23 -14.47
N ALA A 367 -1.97 -20.98 -14.89
CA ALA A 367 -0.90 -20.54 -15.77
C ALA A 367 -0.21 -19.33 -15.16
N PHE A 368 1.12 -19.37 -15.12
CA PHE A 368 1.96 -18.25 -14.73
C PHE A 368 2.72 -17.74 -15.95
N VAL A 369 2.90 -16.42 -16.02
CA VAL A 369 3.83 -15.76 -16.93
C VAL A 369 4.50 -14.63 -16.18
N GLY A 370 5.81 -14.48 -16.36
CA GLY A 370 6.61 -13.40 -15.81
C GLY A 370 7.66 -12.96 -16.80
N GLY A 371 8.10 -11.71 -16.68
CA GLY A 371 9.19 -11.21 -17.48
C GLY A 371 9.81 -9.97 -16.90
N ILE A 372 11.10 -9.81 -17.18
CA ILE A 372 11.93 -8.72 -16.70
C ILE A 372 12.78 -8.19 -17.85
N ARG A 373 13.14 -6.91 -17.77
CA ARG A 373 14.24 -6.39 -18.58
C ARG A 373 15.55 -6.81 -17.95
N VAL A 374 16.49 -7.16 -18.81
CA VAL A 374 17.87 -7.51 -18.49
C VAL A 374 18.81 -6.75 -19.40
N ALA A 375 20.03 -6.49 -18.93
CA ALA A 375 21.03 -5.81 -19.73
C ALA A 375 21.53 -6.64 -20.91
N ASP A 376 21.53 -7.96 -20.79
CA ASP A 376 22.01 -8.87 -21.84
C ASP A 376 21.31 -10.23 -21.72
N GLY A 377 20.18 -10.38 -22.43
CA GLY A 377 19.43 -11.63 -22.40
C GLY A 377 20.08 -12.77 -23.21
N GLU A 378 20.96 -12.44 -24.16
CA GLU A 378 21.71 -13.45 -24.94
C GLU A 378 22.74 -14.16 -24.06
N SER A 379 23.46 -13.40 -23.23
CA SER A 379 24.38 -13.96 -22.23
C SER A 379 23.66 -14.87 -21.22
N LEU A 380 22.43 -14.51 -20.80
CA LEU A 380 21.61 -15.39 -19.94
C LEU A 380 21.15 -16.65 -20.67
N ALA A 381 20.79 -16.56 -21.95
CA ALA A 381 20.44 -17.72 -22.77
C ALA A 381 21.63 -18.69 -22.90
N ALA A 382 22.83 -18.15 -23.14
CA ALA A 382 24.06 -18.93 -23.22
C ALA A 382 24.40 -19.60 -21.88
N ALA A 383 24.30 -18.86 -20.77
CA ALA A 383 24.51 -19.42 -19.43
C ALA A 383 23.52 -20.56 -19.12
N PHE A 384 22.25 -20.40 -19.50
CA PHE A 384 21.23 -21.45 -19.33
C PHE A 384 21.55 -22.70 -20.17
N GLN A 385 21.95 -22.54 -21.43
CA GLN A 385 22.38 -23.65 -22.29
C GLN A 385 23.59 -24.38 -21.72
N GLN A 386 24.62 -23.64 -21.28
CA GLN A 386 25.82 -24.21 -20.68
C GLN A 386 25.49 -24.96 -19.38
N LEU A 387 24.56 -24.45 -18.58
CA LEU A 387 24.13 -25.11 -17.34
C LEU A 387 23.47 -26.47 -17.63
N ILE A 388 22.55 -26.53 -18.58
CA ILE A 388 21.89 -27.79 -18.96
C ILE A 388 22.88 -28.78 -19.57
N GLU A 389 23.78 -28.32 -20.43
CA GLU A 389 24.82 -29.18 -21.04
C GLU A 389 25.77 -29.75 -19.98
N LEU A 390 26.16 -28.94 -18.99
CA LEU A 390 26.99 -29.37 -17.87
C LEU A 390 26.27 -30.41 -17.00
N ALA A 391 24.97 -30.24 -16.80
CA ALA A 391 24.15 -31.09 -15.95
C ALA A 391 23.51 -32.29 -16.68
N LYS A 392 23.72 -32.47 -18.00
CA LYS A 392 23.00 -33.46 -18.82
C LYS A 392 23.08 -34.92 -18.36
N ASN A 393 24.10 -35.27 -17.58
CA ASN A 393 24.30 -36.61 -17.03
C ASN A 393 23.83 -36.76 -15.57
N GLU A 394 23.36 -35.67 -14.95
CA GLU A 394 22.86 -35.67 -13.58
C GLU A 394 21.41 -36.17 -13.55
N PRO A 395 21.04 -37.00 -12.55
CA PRO A 395 19.68 -37.51 -12.44
C PRO A 395 18.69 -36.37 -12.15
N GLY A 396 17.55 -36.38 -12.85
CA GLY A 396 16.47 -35.42 -12.65
C GLY A 396 16.60 -34.11 -13.43
N VAL A 397 17.66 -33.94 -14.23
CA VAL A 397 17.76 -32.81 -15.17
C VAL A 397 16.79 -33.03 -16.33
N PRO A 398 15.89 -32.08 -16.62
CA PRO A 398 14.93 -32.23 -17.70
C PRO A 398 15.61 -32.12 -19.07
N GLU A 399 15.06 -32.83 -20.06
CA GLU A 399 15.43 -32.60 -21.45
C GLU A 399 14.89 -31.23 -21.89
N VAL A 400 15.79 -30.33 -22.27
CA VAL A 400 15.43 -28.98 -22.72
C VAL A 400 15.50 -28.89 -24.23
N ARG A 401 14.39 -28.53 -24.85
CA ARG A 401 14.34 -28.16 -26.26
C ARG A 401 14.67 -26.69 -26.41
N PHE A 402 15.93 -26.38 -26.67
CA PHE A 402 16.38 -25.03 -26.98
C PHE A 402 15.91 -24.60 -28.39
N HIS A 403 15.59 -23.31 -28.55
CA HIS A 403 15.10 -22.73 -29.81
C HIS A 403 13.92 -23.54 -30.38
N ALA A 404 13.00 -23.93 -29.49
CA ALA A 404 11.80 -24.67 -29.87
C ALA A 404 10.94 -23.84 -30.85
N GLU A 405 10.94 -22.53 -30.67
CA GLU A 405 10.25 -21.55 -31.52
C GLU A 405 10.92 -20.18 -31.40
N ASN A 406 10.81 -19.34 -32.43
CA ASN A 406 11.08 -17.90 -32.33
C ASN A 406 9.75 -17.16 -32.47
N HIS A 407 9.39 -16.36 -31.46
CA HIS A 407 8.17 -15.57 -31.47
C HIS A 407 8.51 -14.09 -31.31
N ARG A 408 8.29 -13.31 -32.37
CA ARG A 408 8.51 -11.85 -32.36
C ARG A 408 9.95 -11.45 -31.96
N GLY A 409 10.94 -12.24 -32.34
CA GLY A 409 12.34 -12.00 -31.97
C GLY A 409 12.73 -12.45 -30.55
N ILE A 410 11.86 -13.21 -29.88
CA ILE A 410 12.15 -13.90 -28.62
C ILE A 410 12.31 -15.39 -28.93
N ASP A 411 13.44 -15.98 -28.56
CA ASP A 411 13.66 -17.42 -28.66
C ASP A 411 13.01 -18.13 -27.46
N LEU A 412 12.14 -19.09 -27.77
CA LEU A 412 11.42 -19.89 -26.79
C LEU A 412 12.12 -21.23 -26.59
N HIS A 413 12.41 -21.56 -25.35
CA HIS A 413 12.99 -22.83 -24.91
C HIS A 413 11.95 -23.56 -24.04
N THR A 414 11.72 -24.83 -24.30
CA THR A 414 10.65 -25.60 -23.62
C THR A 414 11.21 -26.83 -22.92
N PHE A 415 10.70 -27.13 -21.74
CA PHE A 415 11.01 -28.36 -21.01
C PHE A 415 9.89 -28.70 -20.02
N SER A 416 9.84 -29.94 -19.56
CA SER A 416 8.88 -30.40 -18.57
C SER A 416 9.61 -31.01 -17.38
N VAL A 417 9.10 -30.78 -16.16
CA VAL A 417 9.63 -31.38 -14.93
C VAL A 417 8.52 -32.21 -14.28
N PRO A 418 8.77 -33.50 -13.96
CA PRO A 418 7.78 -34.31 -13.25
C PRO A 418 7.57 -33.78 -11.83
N ILE A 419 6.31 -33.65 -11.42
CA ILE A 419 5.98 -33.27 -10.04
C ILE A 419 6.15 -34.52 -9.17
N PRO A 420 6.89 -34.49 -8.04
CA PRO A 420 7.07 -35.68 -7.20
C PRO A 420 5.76 -36.27 -6.64
N ASP A 421 5.72 -37.59 -6.36
CA ASP A 421 4.51 -38.29 -5.85
C ASP A 421 4.04 -37.76 -4.48
N SER A 422 4.96 -37.20 -3.68
CA SER A 422 4.62 -36.53 -2.42
C SER A 422 3.82 -35.22 -2.62
N GLY A 423 3.73 -34.73 -3.85
CA GLY A 423 3.04 -33.50 -4.24
C GLY A 423 1.61 -33.70 -4.75
N ASN A 424 0.87 -34.71 -4.25
CA ASN A 424 -0.49 -35.03 -4.74
C ASN A 424 -1.43 -33.81 -4.84
N GLU A 425 -1.38 -32.87 -3.90
CA GLU A 425 -2.18 -31.64 -3.96
C GLU A 425 -1.70 -30.67 -5.07
N VAL A 426 -0.40 -30.61 -5.33
CA VAL A 426 0.18 -29.81 -6.41
C VAL A 426 -0.18 -30.42 -7.77
N ARG A 427 -0.18 -31.75 -7.89
CA ARG A 427 -0.57 -32.47 -9.10
C ARG A 427 -2.03 -32.24 -9.49
N LYS A 428 -2.94 -32.11 -8.51
CA LYS A 428 -4.36 -31.76 -8.77
C LYS A 428 -4.54 -30.43 -9.51
N VAL A 429 -3.55 -29.55 -9.43
CA VAL A 429 -3.61 -28.18 -9.96
C VAL A 429 -2.71 -27.99 -11.18
N LEU A 430 -1.52 -28.57 -11.15
CA LEU A 430 -0.49 -28.36 -12.17
C LEU A 430 -0.33 -29.54 -13.13
N GLY A 431 -1.02 -30.66 -12.89
CA GLY A 431 -0.86 -31.91 -13.62
C GLY A 431 0.29 -32.76 -13.08
N ASP A 432 0.54 -33.91 -13.72
CA ASP A 432 1.63 -34.82 -13.33
C ASP A 432 3.02 -34.25 -13.67
N GLU A 433 3.09 -33.41 -14.70
CA GLU A 433 4.29 -32.71 -15.15
C GLU A 433 4.01 -31.21 -15.25
N LEU A 434 5.00 -30.42 -14.87
CA LEU A 434 4.98 -28.98 -15.03
C LEU A 434 5.74 -28.59 -16.30
N ALA A 435 5.00 -28.13 -17.31
CA ALA A 435 5.59 -27.58 -18.53
C ALA A 435 6.08 -26.14 -18.29
N PHE A 436 7.29 -25.86 -18.77
CA PHE A 436 7.94 -24.56 -18.72
C PHE A 436 8.24 -24.04 -20.13
N VAL A 437 8.12 -22.72 -20.28
CA VAL A 437 8.58 -21.98 -21.45
C VAL A 437 9.47 -20.83 -20.96
N VAL A 438 10.71 -20.81 -21.38
CA VAL A 438 11.66 -19.72 -21.13
C VAL A 438 11.84 -18.93 -22.42
N GLY A 439 11.54 -17.64 -22.39
CA GLY A 439 11.74 -16.75 -23.53
C GLY A 439 12.97 -15.88 -23.33
N THR A 440 13.90 -15.90 -24.28
CA THR A 440 15.11 -15.06 -24.24
C THR A 440 15.13 -14.11 -25.43
N GLY A 441 15.34 -12.83 -25.16
CA GLY A 441 15.55 -11.81 -26.19
C GLY A 441 16.71 -10.90 -25.81
N PRO A 442 17.11 -9.95 -26.68
CA PRO A 442 18.31 -9.15 -26.46
C PRO A 442 18.35 -8.40 -25.12
N LYS A 443 17.19 -7.91 -24.67
CA LYS A 443 17.04 -7.12 -23.43
C LYS A 443 15.97 -7.65 -22.47
N ASN A 444 15.43 -8.84 -22.73
CA ASN A 444 14.27 -9.35 -21.98
C ASN A 444 14.47 -10.83 -21.65
N LEU A 445 14.05 -11.23 -20.45
CA LEU A 445 13.90 -12.61 -20.05
C LEU A 445 12.46 -12.85 -19.63
N PHE A 446 11.86 -13.94 -20.12
CA PHE A 446 10.51 -14.38 -19.81
C PHE A 446 10.50 -15.80 -19.25
N LEU A 447 9.56 -16.08 -18.37
CA LEU A 447 9.28 -17.40 -17.84
C LEU A 447 7.76 -17.61 -17.80
N ALA A 448 7.29 -18.72 -18.33
CA ALA A 448 5.91 -19.16 -18.19
C ALA A 448 5.84 -20.63 -17.82
N PHE A 449 4.84 -21.01 -17.02
CA PHE A 449 4.60 -22.41 -16.67
C PHE A 449 3.15 -22.68 -16.32
N GLY A 450 2.76 -23.96 -16.35
CA GLY A 450 1.39 -24.40 -16.10
C GLY A 450 0.54 -24.50 -17.37
N GLY A 451 -0.77 -24.71 -17.20
CA GLY A 451 -1.71 -25.02 -18.28
C GLY A 451 -1.86 -23.89 -19.29
N GLY A 452 -1.51 -24.12 -20.56
CA GLY A 452 -1.62 -23.09 -21.61
C GLY A 452 -0.61 -21.94 -21.51
N SER A 453 0.49 -22.15 -20.77
CA SER A 453 1.55 -21.16 -20.54
C SER A 453 2.23 -20.65 -21.81
N ASP A 454 2.45 -21.49 -22.82
CA ASP A 454 3.00 -21.08 -24.14
C ASP A 454 2.13 -20.01 -24.80
N GLY A 455 0.82 -20.27 -24.91
CA GLY A 455 -0.12 -19.32 -25.48
C GLY A 455 -0.26 -18.05 -24.64
N LEU A 456 -0.17 -18.15 -23.31
CA LEU A 456 -0.17 -16.98 -22.43
C LEU A 456 1.09 -16.12 -22.64
N LEU A 457 2.27 -16.74 -22.70
CA LEU A 457 3.54 -16.05 -22.94
C LEU A 457 3.53 -15.31 -24.28
N LYS A 458 3.11 -15.97 -25.35
CA LYS A 458 3.00 -15.35 -26.68
C LYS A 458 2.07 -14.15 -26.68
N ARG A 459 0.90 -14.24 -26.03
CA ARG A 459 -0.02 -13.09 -25.89
C ARG A 459 0.62 -11.90 -25.16
N VAL A 460 1.34 -12.17 -24.07
CA VAL A 460 2.04 -11.12 -23.32
C VAL A 460 3.14 -10.47 -24.17
N ILE A 461 3.91 -11.28 -24.91
CA ILE A 461 4.94 -10.77 -25.85
C ILE A 461 4.29 -9.94 -26.95
N ASP A 462 3.25 -10.46 -27.61
CA ASP A 462 2.54 -9.77 -28.69
C ASP A 462 2.04 -8.41 -28.22
N LYS A 463 1.34 -8.40 -27.08
CA LYS A 463 0.80 -7.16 -26.51
C LYS A 463 1.90 -6.16 -26.13
N SER A 464 3.00 -6.64 -25.57
CA SER A 464 4.15 -5.80 -25.21
C SER A 464 4.80 -5.19 -26.45
N VAL A 465 5.01 -5.97 -27.51
CA VAL A 465 5.60 -5.47 -28.76
C VAL A 465 4.65 -4.54 -29.52
N ASP A 466 3.35 -4.88 -29.59
CA ASP A 466 2.34 -4.07 -30.30
C ASP A 466 2.12 -2.72 -29.62
N THR A 467 2.18 -2.68 -28.29
CA THR A 467 2.00 -1.45 -27.52
C THR A 467 3.29 -0.62 -27.47
N GLY A 468 4.45 -1.29 -27.56
CA GLY A 468 5.75 -0.66 -27.44
C GLY A 468 6.02 -0.09 -26.05
N GLU A 469 7.06 0.74 -25.95
CA GLU A 469 7.40 1.44 -24.71
C GLU A 469 6.35 2.51 -24.41
N GLN A 470 5.75 2.44 -23.23
CA GLN A 470 4.72 3.39 -22.77
C GLN A 470 5.02 3.90 -21.37
N PRO A 471 4.52 5.09 -21.01
CA PRO A 471 4.46 5.52 -19.62
C PRO A 471 3.65 4.52 -18.79
N VAL A 472 4.21 4.10 -17.66
CA VAL A 472 3.56 3.16 -16.73
C VAL A 472 3.68 3.68 -15.30
N PRO A 473 2.78 3.29 -14.38
CA PRO A 473 2.99 3.54 -12.97
C PRO A 473 4.26 2.82 -12.47
N PRO A 474 4.97 3.40 -11.48
CA PRO A 474 6.08 2.75 -10.77
C PRO A 474 5.82 1.30 -10.39
N ALA A 475 4.64 1.08 -9.82
CA ALA A 475 4.15 -0.23 -9.47
C ALA A 475 2.63 -0.22 -9.56
N GLN A 476 2.08 -1.26 -10.18
CA GLN A 476 0.67 -1.58 -10.12
C GLN A 476 0.47 -3.07 -9.92
N PHE A 477 -0.44 -3.39 -9.02
CA PHE A 477 -0.83 -4.74 -8.67
C PHE A 477 -2.35 -4.82 -8.67
N ARG A 478 -2.90 -5.90 -9.24
CA ARG A 478 -4.33 -6.18 -9.22
C ARG A 478 -4.54 -7.66 -8.91
N VAL A 479 -5.54 -7.95 -8.09
CA VAL A 479 -6.08 -9.30 -7.88
C VAL A 479 -7.56 -9.27 -8.20
N ALA A 480 -8.01 -10.16 -9.08
CA ALA A 480 -9.42 -10.43 -9.31
C ALA A 480 -9.87 -11.53 -8.34
N MET A 481 -10.76 -11.17 -7.42
CA MET A 481 -11.14 -12.02 -6.29
C MET A 481 -12.03 -13.19 -6.71
N LYS A 482 -12.86 -13.05 -7.75
CA LYS A 482 -13.76 -14.11 -8.25
C LYS A 482 -12.96 -15.30 -8.81
N PRO A 483 -12.06 -15.15 -9.79
CA PRO A 483 -11.27 -16.28 -10.28
C PRO A 483 -10.38 -16.88 -9.19
N LEU A 484 -9.84 -16.06 -8.28
CA LEU A 484 -9.06 -16.55 -7.12
C LEU A 484 -9.88 -17.47 -6.21
N PHE A 485 -11.04 -17.03 -5.73
CA PHE A 485 -11.84 -17.85 -4.81
C PHE A 485 -12.48 -19.06 -5.50
N LYS A 486 -12.87 -18.93 -6.78
CA LYS A 486 -13.33 -20.07 -7.58
C LYS A 486 -12.27 -21.15 -7.71
N PHE A 487 -11.02 -20.74 -7.93
CA PHE A 487 -9.88 -21.65 -7.96
C PHE A 487 -9.62 -22.30 -6.61
N LEU A 488 -9.53 -21.53 -5.52
CA LEU A 488 -9.30 -22.06 -4.17
C LEU A 488 -10.38 -23.07 -3.75
N ALA A 489 -11.65 -22.77 -4.01
CA ALA A 489 -12.76 -23.69 -3.74
C ALA A 489 -12.73 -24.96 -4.61
N SER A 490 -12.10 -24.92 -5.79
CA SER A 490 -11.94 -26.12 -6.63
C SER A 490 -10.87 -27.09 -6.09
N ILE A 491 -9.91 -26.57 -5.31
CA ILE A 491 -8.82 -27.35 -4.71
C ILE A 491 -9.27 -27.99 -3.40
N ASP A 492 -9.92 -27.20 -2.54
CA ASP A 492 -10.42 -27.66 -1.25
C ASP A 492 -11.96 -27.54 -1.22
N GLN A 493 -12.61 -28.58 -1.75
CA GLN A 493 -14.07 -28.65 -1.88
C GLN A 493 -14.76 -28.87 -0.53
N ASP A 494 -14.04 -29.38 0.48
CA ASP A 494 -14.56 -29.66 1.81
C ASP A 494 -14.51 -28.42 2.72
N ASP A 495 -13.69 -27.41 2.38
CA ASP A 495 -13.72 -26.12 3.07
C ASP A 495 -15.00 -25.33 2.75
N ARG A 496 -15.98 -25.53 3.63
CA ARG A 496 -17.26 -24.82 3.60
C ARG A 496 -17.10 -23.29 3.65
N LYS A 497 -16.08 -22.74 4.33
CA LYS A 497 -15.89 -21.27 4.38
C LYS A 497 -15.40 -20.76 3.03
N LEU A 498 -14.45 -21.45 2.39
CA LEU A 498 -14.00 -21.11 1.04
C LEU A 498 -15.14 -21.21 0.03
N SER A 499 -15.95 -22.27 0.11
CA SER A 499 -17.14 -22.44 -0.75
C SER A 499 -18.13 -21.29 -0.59
N LEU A 500 -18.45 -20.88 0.64
CA LEU A 500 -19.35 -19.75 0.90
C LEU A 500 -18.81 -18.42 0.37
N ILE A 501 -17.50 -18.18 0.47
CA ILE A 501 -16.88 -16.97 -0.09
C ILE A 501 -16.91 -17.01 -1.62
N ALA A 502 -16.60 -18.15 -2.23
CA ALA A 502 -16.67 -18.32 -3.69
C ALA A 502 -18.10 -18.09 -4.23
N GLU A 503 -19.12 -18.64 -3.57
CA GLU A 503 -20.54 -18.40 -3.93
C GLU A 503 -20.93 -16.93 -3.76
N ALA A 504 -20.47 -16.28 -2.69
CA ALA A 504 -20.71 -14.86 -2.47
C ALA A 504 -20.05 -13.98 -3.54
N MET A 505 -18.83 -14.33 -3.97
CA MET A 505 -18.15 -13.66 -5.09
C MET A 505 -18.88 -13.92 -6.41
N GLU A 506 -19.34 -15.14 -6.66
CA GLU A 506 -20.06 -15.49 -7.89
C GLU A 506 -21.36 -14.68 -8.03
N SER A 507 -22.09 -14.55 -6.91
CA SER A 507 -23.35 -13.80 -6.82
C SER A 507 -23.18 -12.29 -6.83
N ALA A 508 -21.97 -11.78 -6.59
CA ALA A 508 -21.70 -10.35 -6.57
C ALA A 508 -21.79 -9.75 -7.98
N GLN A 509 -22.43 -8.59 -8.07
CA GLN A 509 -22.50 -7.74 -9.25
C GLN A 509 -21.36 -6.71 -9.25
N GLY A 510 -20.93 -6.30 -10.43
CA GLY A 510 -19.82 -5.36 -10.60
C GLY A 510 -18.46 -6.05 -10.64
N ASN A 511 -17.41 -5.24 -10.74
CA ASN A 511 -16.04 -5.75 -10.81
C ASN A 511 -15.57 -6.27 -9.44
N ASP A 512 -14.62 -7.18 -9.47
CA ASP A 512 -14.18 -8.00 -8.33
C ASP A 512 -12.70 -7.78 -7.95
N GLY A 513 -12.11 -6.67 -8.39
CA GLY A 513 -10.72 -6.36 -8.20
C GLY A 513 -10.39 -5.70 -6.87
N ILE A 514 -9.22 -6.07 -6.34
CA ILE A 514 -8.47 -5.27 -5.38
C ILE A 514 -7.18 -4.85 -6.08
N SER A 515 -6.85 -3.56 -6.06
CA SER A 515 -5.63 -3.07 -6.70
C SER A 515 -4.83 -2.15 -5.79
N LEU A 516 -3.51 -2.23 -5.92
CA LEU A 516 -2.55 -1.29 -5.33
C LEU A 516 -1.80 -0.59 -6.47
N THR A 517 -1.83 0.73 -6.51
CA THR A 517 -1.12 1.51 -7.54
C THR A 517 -0.29 2.60 -6.90
N VAL A 518 0.99 2.67 -7.27
CA VAL A 518 1.89 3.78 -6.93
C VAL A 518 1.95 4.70 -8.13
N THR A 519 1.62 5.97 -7.95
CA THR A 519 1.65 6.99 -9.01
C THR A 519 2.50 8.16 -8.54
N ALA A 520 3.40 8.65 -9.39
CA ALA A 520 4.09 9.90 -9.11
C ALA A 520 3.10 11.07 -9.08
N VAL A 521 3.27 11.97 -8.13
CA VAL A 521 2.55 13.25 -8.04
C VAL A 521 3.59 14.36 -7.93
N ASP A 522 3.17 15.61 -8.07
CA ASP A 522 4.08 16.75 -7.96
C ASP A 522 4.81 16.75 -6.59
N GLY A 523 6.14 16.71 -6.63
CA GLY A 523 6.98 16.62 -5.43
C GLY A 523 6.88 15.32 -4.63
N GLY A 524 6.27 14.24 -5.16
CA GLY A 524 6.26 12.96 -4.46
C GLY A 524 5.44 11.84 -5.11
N PHE A 525 4.74 11.04 -4.30
CA PHE A 525 3.96 9.91 -4.81
C PHE A 525 2.65 9.69 -4.05
N ARG A 526 1.70 9.02 -4.72
CA ARG A 526 0.46 8.49 -4.15
C ARG A 526 0.46 6.98 -4.26
N CYS A 527 0.24 6.30 -3.14
CA CYS A 527 -0.10 4.89 -3.09
C CYS A 527 -1.61 4.76 -2.88
N ARG A 528 -2.31 4.11 -3.82
CA ARG A 528 -3.76 3.90 -3.78
C ARG A 528 -4.10 2.43 -3.64
N LEU A 529 -4.78 2.06 -2.55
CA LEU A 529 -5.47 0.77 -2.42
C LEU A 529 -6.94 0.96 -2.81
N LEU A 530 -7.37 0.28 -3.87
CA LEU A 530 -8.74 0.36 -4.39
C LEU A 530 -9.44 -0.99 -4.27
N VAL A 531 -10.71 -0.96 -3.88
CA VAL A 531 -11.59 -2.11 -3.75
C VAL A 531 -12.86 -1.88 -4.57
N GLU A 532 -13.11 -2.76 -5.54
CA GLU A 532 -14.27 -2.68 -6.42
C GLU A 532 -15.55 -3.23 -5.73
N GLU A 533 -16.73 -2.80 -6.20
CA GLU A 533 -18.03 -3.06 -5.56
C GLU A 533 -18.33 -4.55 -5.37
N GLY A 534 -17.95 -5.42 -6.32
CA GLY A 534 -18.20 -6.85 -6.23
C GLY A 534 -17.51 -7.49 -5.02
N VAL A 535 -16.32 -7.00 -4.63
CA VAL A 535 -15.63 -7.43 -3.42
C VAL A 535 -16.40 -6.99 -2.16
N LEU A 536 -16.94 -5.77 -2.15
CA LEU A 536 -17.75 -5.26 -1.03
C LEU A 536 -19.04 -6.06 -0.84
N GLN A 537 -19.70 -6.42 -1.94
CA GLN A 537 -20.92 -7.25 -1.95
C GLN A 537 -20.65 -8.64 -1.39
N ALA A 538 -19.55 -9.27 -1.80
CA ALA A 538 -19.18 -10.59 -1.32
C ALA A 538 -18.84 -10.60 0.18
N LEU A 539 -18.04 -9.63 0.64
CA LEU A 539 -17.69 -9.47 2.07
C LEU A 539 -18.93 -9.30 2.95
N GLY A 540 -19.89 -8.48 2.47
CA GLY A 540 -21.15 -8.26 3.15
C GLY A 540 -22.02 -9.52 3.24
N SER A 541 -22.09 -10.28 2.14
CA SER A 541 -22.84 -11.54 2.06
C SER A 541 -22.25 -12.63 2.95
N ALA A 542 -20.92 -12.81 2.93
CA ALA A 542 -20.22 -13.74 3.80
C ALA A 542 -20.43 -13.40 5.30
N SER A 543 -20.41 -12.11 5.66
CA SER A 543 -20.67 -11.69 7.05
C SER A 543 -22.10 -11.99 7.53
N ARG A 544 -23.11 -11.98 6.65
CA ARG A 544 -24.50 -12.34 7.02
C ARG A 544 -24.65 -13.83 7.26
N ALA A 545 -24.03 -14.65 6.40
CA ALA A 545 -24.06 -16.11 6.52
C ALA A 545 -23.42 -16.62 7.82
N ASP A 546 -22.39 -15.92 8.32
CA ASP A 546 -21.71 -16.27 9.58
C ASP A 546 -22.55 -15.93 10.83
N LYS A 547 -23.36 -14.86 10.78
CA LYS A 547 -24.23 -14.42 11.91
C LYS A 547 -25.55 -15.19 12.06
N GLN A 548 -25.96 -15.92 11.04
CA GLN A 548 -27.15 -16.80 11.09
C GLN A 548 -26.82 -18.18 11.68
N ARG A 549 -25.58 -18.37 12.14
CA ARG A 549 -25.11 -19.50 12.97
C ARG A 549 -24.98 -19.03 14.40
#